data_AF-A0A7H9KDW5-F1
#
_entry.id   AF-A0A7H9KDW5-F1
#
_cell.length_a   1.000
_cell.length_b   1.000
_cell.length_c   1.000
_cell.angle_alpha   90.00
_cell.angle_beta   90.00
_cell.angle_gamma   90.00
#
_symmetry.space_group_name_H-M   'P 1'
#
loop_
_entity.id
_entity.type
_entity.pdbx_description
1 polymer ?
#
loop_
_entity_poly.entity_id
_entity_poly.type
_entity_poly.pdbx_seq_one_letter_code
_entity_poly.pdbx_strand_id
1 'polypeptide(L)'
;MRDNCLFLTKTQGESLMPGEMPEFQFWLLVEISPIHSEKIILALKDFLVMGYSRKEVCERHNVSPGYFSGALGRFQRVHLTVVQLTPYYSQPKKYMLDKFSDAG
;
A
#
# COMPACT_ATOMS: atom_id res chain seq x y z
N MET A 1 -5.53 28.72 12.25
CA MET A 1 -5.83 27.44 12.91
C MET A 1 -6.30 26.45 11.86
N ARG A 2 -5.39 25.60 11.40
CA ARG A 2 -5.64 24.31 10.74
C ARG A 2 -4.39 23.49 11.02
N ASP A 3 -4.45 22.75 12.11
CA ASP A 3 -3.34 21.95 12.60
C ASP A 3 -3.15 20.75 11.67
N ASN A 4 -2.26 20.89 10.70
CA ASN A 4 -1.79 19.83 9.80
C ASN A 4 -0.89 18.79 10.51
N CYS A 5 -1.09 18.57 11.81
CA CYS A 5 -0.16 17.83 12.66
C CYS A 5 -0.82 16.64 13.39
N LEU A 6 -1.68 15.87 12.71
CA LEU A 6 -2.35 14.70 13.31
C LEU A 6 -2.38 13.48 12.39
N PHE A 7 -1.22 13.07 11.85
CA PHE A 7 -1.04 11.68 11.38
C PHE A 7 0.37 11.12 11.66
N LEU A 8 1.05 11.70 12.65
CA LEU A 8 2.29 11.15 13.24
C LEU A 8 2.00 10.29 14.48
N THR A 9 0.76 9.86 14.70
CA THR A 9 0.50 8.79 15.65
C THR A 9 0.88 7.48 14.98
N LYS A 10 2.06 6.99 15.35
CA LYS A 10 2.52 5.60 15.29
C LYS A 10 1.33 4.63 15.39
N THR A 11 0.74 4.25 14.26
CA THR A 11 -0.21 3.14 14.20
C THR A 11 0.63 1.87 14.32
N GLN A 12 0.75 1.37 15.56
CA GLN A 12 1.22 0.01 15.86
C GLN A 12 0.19 -1.05 15.40
N GLY A 13 -0.50 -0.82 14.29
CA GLY A 13 -1.64 -1.62 13.85
C GLY A 13 -1.24 -2.82 13.03
N GLU A 14 -0.51 -2.61 11.93
CA GLU A 14 -0.09 -3.69 11.02
C GLU A 14 1.03 -3.12 10.16
N SER A 15 2.30 -3.38 10.51
CA SER A 15 3.39 -3.11 9.57
C SER A 15 3.17 -4.01 8.36
N LEU A 16 3.31 -3.47 7.15
CA LEU A 16 3.35 -4.34 5.98
C LEU A 16 4.47 -5.37 6.17
N MET A 17 4.11 -6.64 6.01
CA MET A 17 4.97 -7.76 6.28
C MET A 17 5.70 -8.20 5.02
N PRO A 18 6.91 -8.78 5.15
CA PRO A 18 7.63 -9.29 4.01
C PRO A 18 6.87 -10.46 3.36
N GLY A 19 6.71 -10.43 2.04
CA GLY A 19 6.17 -11.56 1.26
C GLY A 19 4.66 -11.79 1.39
N GLU A 20 3.92 -10.89 2.05
CA GLU A 20 2.48 -11.03 2.24
C GLU A 20 1.65 -10.26 1.21
N MET A 21 2.29 -9.53 0.28
CA MET A 21 1.58 -8.73 -0.72
C MET A 21 1.60 -9.39 -2.11
N PRO A 22 0.43 -9.69 -2.70
CA PRO A 22 0.35 -10.10 -4.10
C PRO A 22 0.97 -9.08 -5.04
N GLU A 23 1.70 -9.53 -6.06
CA GLU A 23 2.43 -8.64 -6.98
C GLU A 23 1.50 -7.64 -7.69
N PHE A 24 0.32 -8.08 -8.10
CA PHE A 24 -0.65 -7.18 -8.75
C PHE A 24 -1.12 -6.05 -7.81
N GLN A 25 -1.40 -6.38 -6.55
CA GLN A 25 -1.75 -5.38 -5.53
C GLN A 25 -0.60 -4.39 -5.30
N PHE A 26 0.64 -4.88 -5.28
CA PHE A 26 1.82 -4.03 -5.15
C PHE A 26 1.91 -2.99 -6.27
N TRP A 27 1.76 -3.40 -7.53
CA TRP A 27 1.86 -2.49 -8.68
C TRP A 27 0.76 -1.43 -8.68
N LEU A 28 -0.48 -1.79 -8.32
CA LEU A 28 -1.57 -0.81 -8.17
C LEU A 28 -1.26 0.23 -7.08
N LEU A 29 -0.71 -0.21 -5.94
CA LEU A 29 -0.32 0.70 -4.86
C LEU A 29 0.85 1.60 -5.27
N VAL A 30 1.82 1.10 -6.05
CA VAL A 30 2.92 1.89 -6.61
C VAL A 30 2.38 3.02 -7.49
N GLU A 31 1.44 2.70 -8.39
CA GLU A 31 0.83 3.64 -9.34
C GLU A 31 0.24 4.88 -8.65
N ILE A 32 -0.41 4.69 -7.51
CA ILE A 32 -1.05 5.78 -6.75
C ILE A 32 -0.15 6.37 -5.64
N SER A 33 1.05 5.82 -5.44
CA SER A 33 1.96 6.27 -4.39
C SER A 33 2.83 7.45 -4.83
N PRO A 34 3.24 8.34 -3.90
CA PRO A 34 4.22 9.39 -4.18
C PRO A 34 5.66 8.83 -4.13
N ILE A 35 5.92 7.71 -4.79
CA ILE A 35 7.23 7.04 -4.85
C ILE A 35 7.62 6.91 -6.32
N HIS A 36 8.64 7.64 -6.75
CA HIS A 36 9.08 7.68 -8.15
C HIS A 36 10.48 7.10 -8.37
N SER A 37 11.20 6.76 -7.29
CA SER A 37 12.52 6.14 -7.40
C SER A 37 12.34 4.66 -7.76
N GLU A 38 12.73 4.29 -8.98
CA GLU A 38 12.71 2.90 -9.46
C GLU A 38 13.43 1.95 -8.49
N LYS A 39 14.62 2.35 -8.03
CA LYS A 39 15.40 1.61 -7.03
C LYS A 39 14.64 1.35 -5.74
N ILE A 40 13.85 2.32 -5.26
CA ILE A 40 12.99 2.12 -4.07
C ILE A 40 11.78 1.25 -4.40
N ILE A 41 11.19 1.39 -5.58
CA ILE A 41 10.06 0.55 -6.02
C ILE A 41 10.51 -0.91 -6.05
N LEU A 42 11.65 -1.23 -6.67
CA LEU A 42 12.21 -2.58 -6.70
C LEU A 42 12.56 -3.09 -5.30
N ALA A 43 13.13 -2.25 -4.45
CA ALA A 43 13.39 -2.59 -3.05
C ALA A 43 12.11 -2.94 -2.27
N LEU A 44 11.03 -2.16 -2.45
CA LEU A 44 9.74 -2.42 -1.83
C LEU A 44 9.11 -3.71 -2.38
N LYS A 45 9.23 -3.98 -3.68
CA LYS A 45 8.76 -5.25 -4.29
C LYS A 45 9.48 -6.44 -3.66
N ASP A 46 10.80 -6.36 -3.57
CA ASP A 46 11.63 -7.42 -2.98
C ASP A 46 11.28 -7.69 -1.51
N PHE A 47 10.94 -6.65 -0.75
CA PHE A 47 10.46 -6.80 0.62
C PHE A 47 9.03 -7.37 0.67
N LEU A 48 8.06 -6.68 0.07
CA LEU A 48 6.63 -6.91 0.25
C LEU A 48 6.09 -8.11 -0.53
N VAL A 49 6.67 -8.39 -1.70
CA VAL A 49 6.21 -9.46 -2.61
C VAL A 49 7.14 -10.66 -2.51
N MET A 50 8.46 -10.45 -2.57
CA MET A 50 9.43 -11.57 -2.57
C MET A 50 9.81 -12.06 -1.17
N GLY A 51 9.48 -11.31 -0.12
CA GLY A 51 9.73 -11.72 1.27
C GLY A 51 11.16 -11.56 1.76
N TYR A 52 12.00 -10.81 1.06
CA TYR A 52 13.36 -10.55 1.53
C TYR A 52 13.37 -9.68 2.77
N SER A 53 14.36 -9.89 3.64
CA SER A 53 14.53 -9.07 4.84
C SER A 53 14.92 -7.63 4.47
N ARG A 54 14.65 -6.69 5.39
CA ARG A 54 15.06 -5.28 5.20
C ARG A 54 16.56 -5.14 4.93
N LYS A 55 17.38 -5.98 5.57
CA LYS A 55 18.84 -5.99 5.40
C LYS A 55 19.21 -6.37 3.98
N GLU A 56 18.72 -7.50 3.48
CA GLU A 56 19.00 -7.98 2.13
C GLU A 56 18.57 -6.98 1.07
N VAL A 57 17.39 -6.37 1.24
CA VAL A 57 16.85 -5.37 0.32
C VAL A 57 17.73 -4.13 0.27
N CYS A 58 18.13 -3.60 1.44
CA CYS A 58 19.01 -2.43 1.50
C CYS A 58 20.36 -2.70 0.84
N GLU A 59 20.92 -3.90 1.03
CA GLU A 59 22.19 -4.32 0.42
C GLU A 59 22.06 -4.49 -1.10
N ARG A 60 21.08 -5.27 -1.58
CA ARG A 60 20.88 -5.58 -3.02
C ARG A 60 20.63 -4.34 -3.86
N HIS A 61 19.82 -3.41 -3.34
CA HIS A 61 19.46 -2.20 -4.06
C HIS A 61 20.40 -1.03 -3.75
N ASN A 62 21.39 -1.20 -2.86
CA ASN A 62 22.28 -0.13 -2.38
C ASN A 62 21.49 1.08 -1.79
N VAL A 63 20.45 0.79 -1.01
CA VAL A 63 19.56 1.79 -0.38
C VAL A 63 19.91 1.89 1.11
N SER A 64 19.93 3.09 1.67
CA SER A 64 20.13 3.23 3.12
C SER A 64 18.92 2.73 3.91
N PRO A 65 19.09 2.10 5.09
CA PRO A 65 17.98 1.62 5.91
C PRO A 65 16.95 2.71 6.25
N GLY A 66 17.41 3.95 6.46
CA GLY A 66 16.54 5.10 6.72
C GLY A 66 15.71 5.50 5.49
N TYR A 67 16.31 5.51 4.30
CA TYR A 67 15.59 5.82 3.07
C TYR A 67 14.54 4.75 2.74
N PHE A 68 14.91 3.48 2.89
CA PHE A 68 13.99 2.35 2.75
C PHE A 68 12.84 2.45 3.76
N SER A 69 13.13 2.67 5.05
CA SER A 69 12.10 2.77 6.09
C SER A 69 11.14 3.93 5.85
N GLY A 70 11.65 5.08 5.41
CA GLY A 70 10.82 6.22 5.04
C GLY A 70 9.92 5.95 3.84
N ALA A 71 10.43 5.23 2.84
CA ALA A 71 9.64 4.81 1.68
C ALA A 71 8.56 3.79 2.06
N LEU A 72 8.91 2.78 2.85
CA LEU A 72 7.96 1.79 3.37
C LEU A 72 6.85 2.46 4.18
N GLY A 73 7.17 3.46 5.01
CA GLY A 73 6.18 4.24 5.74
C GLY A 73 5.24 5.03 4.82
N ARG A 74 5.73 5.63 3.73
CA ARG A 74 4.89 6.28 2.71
C ARG A 74 3.97 5.27 2.02
N PHE A 75 4.51 4.13 1.62
CA PHE A 75 3.77 3.07 0.95
C PHE A 75 2.68 2.49 1.85
N GLN A 76 2.99 2.29 3.14
CA GLN A 76 2.02 1.83 4.12
C GLN A 76 0.87 2.81 4.35
N ARG A 77 1.13 4.12 4.31
CA ARG A 77 0.04 5.11 4.36
C ARG A 77 -0.90 4.97 3.15
N VAL A 78 -0.36 4.80 1.95
CA VAL A 78 -1.16 4.58 0.74
C VAL A 78 -2.02 3.32 0.89
N HIS A 79 -1.43 2.21 1.35
CA HIS A 79 -2.15 0.98 1.63
C HIS A 79 -3.31 1.18 2.61
N LEU A 80 -3.07 1.83 3.75
CA LEU A 80 -4.11 2.10 4.74
C LEU A 80 -5.21 3.02 4.19
N THR A 81 -4.86 4.02 3.38
CA THR A 81 -5.85 4.86 2.69
C THR A 81 -6.72 4.02 1.76
N VAL A 82 -6.15 3.11 0.98
CA VAL A 82 -6.92 2.21 0.11
C VAL A 82 -7.85 1.31 0.93
N VAL A 83 -7.36 0.71 2.03
CA VAL A 83 -8.21 -0.10 2.94
C VAL A 83 -9.40 0.70 3.46
N GLN A 84 -9.20 1.97 3.82
CA GLN A 84 -10.29 2.87 4.25
C GLN A 84 -11.25 3.24 3.11
N LEU A 85 -10.78 3.25 1.87
CA LEU A 85 -11.61 3.50 0.69
C LEU A 85 -12.44 2.27 0.29
N THR A 86 -12.00 1.05 0.62
CA THR A 86 -12.65 -0.21 0.22
C THR A 86 -14.17 -0.23 0.41
N PRO A 87 -14.76 0.22 1.54
CA PRO A 87 -16.21 0.19 1.74
C PRO A 87 -17.01 1.02 0.72
N TYR A 88 -16.43 2.09 0.16
CA TYR A 88 -17.10 2.96 -0.82
C TYR A 88 -17.16 2.34 -2.22
N TYR A 89 -16.26 1.39 -2.51
CA TYR A 89 -16.17 0.72 -3.82
C TYR A 89 -16.64 -0.74 -3.77
N SER A 90 -16.83 -1.31 -2.57
CA SER A 90 -17.29 -2.70 -2.37
C SER A 90 -18.81 -2.85 -2.35
N GLN A 91 -19.57 -1.76 -2.47
CA GLN A 91 -21.03 -1.83 -2.56
C GLN A 91 -21.45 -2.35 -3.95
N PRO A 92 -22.28 -3.41 -4.03
CA PRO A 92 -22.95 -3.76 -5.27
C PRO A 92 -23.76 -2.54 -5.72
N LYS A 93 -23.53 -2.11 -6.96
CA LYS A 93 -24.30 -0.99 -7.50
C LYS A 93 -25.77 -1.40 -7.55
N LYS A 94 -26.63 -0.65 -6.85
CA LYS A 94 -28.08 -0.92 -6.70
C LYS A 94 -28.78 -1.24 -8.03
N TYR A 95 -28.34 -0.61 -9.13
CA TYR A 95 -28.87 -0.83 -10.48
C TYR A 95 -28.60 -2.22 -11.09
N MET A 96 -27.76 -3.06 -10.47
CA MET A 96 -27.59 -4.46 -10.88
C MET A 96 -28.55 -5.42 -10.17
N LEU A 97 -29.19 -5.01 -9.08
CA LEU A 97 -30.21 -5.80 -8.39
C LEU A 97 -31.61 -5.59 -9.00
N ASP A 98 -31.88 -4.39 -9.52
CA ASP A 98 -33.17 -4.08 -10.14
C ASP A 98 -33.41 -4.85 -11.46
N LYS A 99 -32.35 -5.21 -12.19
CA LYS A 99 -32.45 -5.99 -13.45
C LYS A 99 -32.91 -7.44 -13.26
N PHE A 100 -32.93 -7.95 -12.03
CA PHE A 100 -33.44 -9.30 -11.72
C PHE A 100 -34.82 -9.29 -11.07
N SER A 101 -35.37 -8.11 -10.72
CA SER A 101 -36.71 -7.97 -10.13
C SER A 101 -37.80 -7.65 -11.15
N ASP A 102 -37.45 -7.13 -12.34
CA ASP A 102 -38.40 -6.80 -13.41
C ASP A 102 -38.57 -7.91 -14.47
N ALA A 103 -37.95 -9.07 -14.23
CA ALA A 103 -38.07 -10.26 -15.10
C ALA A 103 -39.06 -11.31 -14.56
N GLY A 104 -39.89 -10.95 -13.56
CA GLY A 104 -40.92 -11.79 -12.95
C GLY A 104 -42.33 -11.27 -13.17
#